data_AF-A0A800A0N7-F1
#
_entry.id   AF-A0A800A0N7-F1
#
_cell.length_a   1.000
_cell.length_b   1.000
_cell.length_c   1.000
_cell.angle_alpha   90.00
_cell.angle_beta   90.00
_cell.angle_gamma   90.00
#
_symmetry.space_group_name_H-M   'P 1'
#
loop_
_entity.id
_entity.type
_entity.pdbx_description
1 polymer ?
#
loop_
_entity_poly.entity_id
_entity_poly.type
_entity_poly.pdbx_seq_one_letter_code
_entity_poly.pdbx_strand_id
1 'polypeptide(L)'
;MVWALLVALLSTPKGRVVVLCADGLSWADVAGPGAPLAITTFLKRASVGLLNTGVIGIKSRSAVYATMGSGARAVGLKPDEPLEIAEPQELLPGGVAGDVYKQRMGVDPPAEGVVILSLPEMLEVNRKRQSNARLGLLGEELRKAGLRTALVGNADTPEMMHREPALLAADSMGVVDVGKVGVDIFSFSREGPFGVWLGLERLREATETALERASLVVVDFGDTFRAEEQAHSALERVAREHKRRALGRCAKFLRWLERRLN
;
A
#
# COMPACT_ATOMS: atom_id res chain seq x y z
N MET A 1 -8.57 14.58 -1.52
CA MET A 1 -9.73 13.96 -2.22
C MET A 1 -9.25 12.57 -2.67
N VAL A 2 -9.79 11.45 -2.15
CA VAL A 2 -9.27 10.12 -2.51
C VAL A 2 -9.85 9.68 -3.85
N TRP A 3 -9.06 9.85 -4.91
CA TRP A 3 -9.35 9.37 -6.27
C TRP A 3 -8.62 8.05 -6.55
N ALA A 4 -9.27 7.24 -7.38
CA ALA A 4 -9.07 5.83 -7.68
C ALA A 4 -7.74 5.17 -7.25
N LEU A 5 -7.90 4.06 -6.53
CA LEU A 5 -6.90 3.02 -6.39
C LEU A 5 -6.97 2.14 -7.65
N LEU A 6 -5.90 2.10 -8.45
CA LEU A 6 -5.75 0.97 -9.36
C LEU A 6 -5.35 -0.23 -8.51
N VAL A 7 -6.23 -1.24 -8.45
CA VAL A 7 -5.85 -2.59 -8.02
C VAL A 7 -5.73 -3.45 -9.26
N ALA A 8 -4.51 -3.82 -9.63
CA ALA A 8 -4.30 -4.91 -10.57
C ALA A 8 -4.19 -6.21 -9.78
N LEU A 9 -5.16 -7.11 -9.96
CA LEU A 9 -5.09 -8.49 -9.44
C LEU A 9 -4.49 -9.38 -10.51
N LEU A 10 -3.31 -9.93 -10.22
CA LEU A 10 -2.64 -10.90 -11.09
C LEU A 10 -2.60 -12.24 -10.35
N SER A 11 -3.25 -13.25 -10.92
CA SER A 11 -3.23 -14.62 -10.39
C SER A 11 -2.17 -15.46 -11.09
N THR A 12 -1.34 -16.17 -10.34
CA THR A 12 -0.41 -17.16 -10.93
C THR A 12 -1.03 -18.56 -10.92
N PRO A 13 -0.57 -19.50 -11.78
CA PRO A 13 -1.00 -20.90 -11.75
C PRO A 13 -0.78 -21.60 -10.40
N LYS A 14 0.12 -21.06 -9.56
CA LYS A 14 0.42 -21.56 -8.21
C LYS A 14 -0.50 -20.99 -7.12
N GLY A 15 -1.62 -20.35 -7.49
CA GLY A 15 -2.60 -19.84 -6.52
C GLY A 15 -2.15 -18.58 -5.77
N ARG A 16 -1.25 -17.79 -6.35
CA ARG A 16 -0.82 -16.49 -5.78
C ARG A 16 -1.61 -15.33 -6.36
N VAL A 17 -1.89 -14.33 -5.55
CA VAL A 17 -2.55 -13.07 -5.92
C VAL A 17 -1.61 -11.90 -5.63
N VAL A 18 -1.35 -11.07 -6.63
CA VAL A 18 -0.64 -9.80 -6.46
C VAL A 18 -1.64 -8.66 -6.52
N VAL A 19 -1.55 -7.72 -5.58
CA VAL A 19 -2.33 -6.48 -5.49
C VAL A 19 -1.35 -5.32 -5.69
N LEU A 20 -1.27 -4.78 -6.90
CA LEU A 20 -0.53 -3.53 -7.13
C LEU A 20 -1.42 -2.36 -6.73
N CYS A 21 -0.99 -1.54 -5.78
CA CYS A 21 -1.66 -0.33 -5.33
C CYS A 21 -0.97 0.90 -5.94
N ALA A 22 -1.73 1.68 -6.71
CA ALA A 22 -1.30 2.98 -7.18
C ALA A 22 -2.41 4.00 -6.90
N ASP A 23 -2.12 4.92 -5.98
CA ASP A 23 -3.09 5.86 -5.40
C ASP A 23 -3.06 7.23 -6.09
N GLY A 24 -4.15 7.97 -5.87
CA GLY A 24 -4.32 9.32 -6.38
C GLY A 24 -4.63 9.37 -7.88
N LEU A 25 -5.00 8.26 -8.52
CA LEU A 25 -5.23 8.23 -9.95
C LEU A 25 -6.67 8.58 -10.30
N SER A 26 -6.87 9.16 -11.48
CA SER A 26 -8.17 9.30 -12.14
C SER A 26 -8.31 8.26 -13.27
N TRP A 27 -9.54 8.04 -13.75
CA TRP A 27 -9.75 7.23 -14.95
C TRP A 27 -9.02 7.79 -16.18
N ALA A 28 -8.95 9.11 -16.29
CA ALA A 28 -8.23 9.78 -17.37
C ALA A 28 -6.72 9.49 -17.34
N ASP A 29 -6.12 9.33 -16.17
CA ASP A 29 -4.69 9.00 -16.02
C ASP A 29 -4.33 7.62 -16.59
N VAL A 30 -5.25 6.65 -16.50
CA VAL A 30 -5.00 5.25 -16.86
C VAL A 30 -5.61 4.83 -18.19
N ALA A 31 -6.66 5.52 -18.65
CA ALA A 31 -7.40 5.18 -19.87
C ALA A 31 -7.64 6.37 -20.81
N GLY A 32 -7.28 7.59 -20.42
CA GLY A 32 -7.46 8.79 -21.23
C GLY A 32 -6.33 9.04 -22.26
N PRO A 33 -6.45 10.12 -23.05
CA PRO A 33 -5.38 10.55 -23.96
C PRO A 33 -4.07 10.81 -23.20
N GLY A 34 -2.99 10.17 -23.65
CA GLY A 34 -1.68 10.28 -23.01
C GLY A 34 -1.41 9.30 -21.87
N ALA A 35 -2.37 8.43 -21.52
CA ALA A 35 -2.15 7.35 -20.58
C ALA A 35 -1.03 6.40 -21.09
N PRO A 36 -0.15 5.89 -20.20
CA PRO A 36 0.96 5.04 -20.62
C PRO A 36 0.49 3.77 -21.35
N LEU A 37 1.14 3.46 -22.48
CA LEU A 37 0.77 2.33 -23.34
C LEU A 37 0.75 0.98 -22.60
N ALA A 38 1.64 0.76 -21.63
CA ALA A 38 1.64 -0.49 -20.86
C ALA A 38 0.37 -0.65 -20.02
N ILE A 39 -0.10 0.44 -19.39
CA ILE A 39 -1.33 0.44 -18.59
C ILE A 39 -2.54 0.22 -19.50
N THR A 40 -2.67 0.98 -20.59
CA THR A 40 -3.81 0.83 -21.51
C THR A 40 -3.84 -0.55 -22.17
N THR A 41 -2.69 -1.14 -22.49
CA THR A 41 -2.60 -2.50 -23.05
C THR A 41 -2.96 -3.57 -22.01
N PHE A 42 -2.57 -3.37 -20.76
CA PHE A 42 -2.96 -4.24 -19.64
C PHE A 42 -4.47 -4.17 -19.40
N LEU A 43 -5.07 -2.98 -19.40
CA LEU A 43 -6.52 -2.82 -19.19
C LEU A 43 -7.36 -3.50 -20.29
N LYS A 44 -6.89 -3.56 -21.55
CA LYS A 44 -7.58 -4.25 -22.65
C LYS A 44 -7.73 -5.76 -22.47
N ARG A 45 -6.86 -6.37 -21.65
CA ARG A 45 -6.86 -7.82 -21.35
C ARG A 45 -7.33 -8.12 -19.92
N ALA A 46 -7.58 -7.09 -19.13
CA ALA A 46 -8.00 -7.21 -17.74
C ALA A 46 -9.52 -7.08 -17.61
N SER A 47 -10.07 -7.66 -16.55
CA SER A 47 -11.39 -7.25 -16.08
C SER A 47 -11.26 -5.94 -15.31
N VAL A 48 -12.04 -4.94 -15.69
CA VAL A 48 -11.96 -3.59 -15.10
C VAL A 48 -13.26 -3.27 -14.39
N GLY A 49 -13.17 -2.90 -13.12
CA GLY A 49 -14.28 -2.41 -12.32
C GLY A 49 -13.94 -1.08 -11.67
N LEU A 50 -14.87 -0.12 -11.73
CA LEU A 50 -14.78 1.11 -10.96
C LEU A 50 -15.38 0.85 -9.58
N LEU A 51 -14.51 0.83 -8.56
CA LEU A 51 -14.90 0.55 -7.19
C LEU A 51 -15.04 1.85 -6.40
N ASN A 52 -16.13 1.98 -5.64
CA ASN A 52 -16.25 2.99 -4.60
C ASN A 52 -16.24 2.31 -3.23
N THR A 53 -15.09 2.35 -2.56
CA THR A 53 -14.96 1.83 -1.19
C THR A 53 -15.69 2.74 -0.22
N GLY A 54 -16.91 2.34 0.18
CA GLY A 54 -17.67 3.00 1.22
C GLY A 54 -17.05 2.75 2.59
N VAL A 55 -16.81 3.80 3.35
CA VAL A 55 -16.22 3.74 4.71
C VAL A 55 -17.18 4.31 5.74
N ILE A 56 -16.88 4.14 7.04
CA ILE A 56 -17.56 4.85 8.12
C ILE A 56 -16.76 6.10 8.46
N GLY A 57 -17.41 7.27 8.40
CA GLY A 57 -16.78 8.55 8.74
C GLY A 57 -15.99 9.17 7.58
N ILE A 58 -14.84 9.77 7.89
CA ILE A 58 -14.01 10.47 6.91
C ILE A 58 -13.30 9.46 6.01
N LYS A 59 -13.34 9.69 4.69
CA LYS A 59 -12.60 8.87 3.72
C LYS A 59 -11.12 9.22 3.75
N SER A 60 -10.34 8.34 4.36
CA SER A 60 -8.86 8.35 4.40
C SER A 60 -8.29 7.09 3.74
N ARG A 61 -6.99 7.08 3.44
CA ARG A 61 -6.30 5.87 2.91
C ARG A 61 -6.41 4.71 3.88
N SER A 62 -6.19 4.96 5.18
CA SER A 62 -6.35 3.96 6.24
C SER A 62 -7.77 3.38 6.26
N ALA A 63 -8.81 4.21 6.13
CA ALA A 63 -10.19 3.74 6.09
C ALA A 63 -10.48 2.84 4.87
N VAL A 64 -9.94 3.20 3.70
CA VAL A 64 -10.12 2.45 2.45
C VAL A 64 -9.45 1.09 2.53
N TYR A 65 -8.15 1.02 2.86
CA TYR A 65 -7.43 -0.25 2.94
C TYR A 65 -7.97 -1.16 4.07
N ALA A 66 -8.30 -0.58 5.24
CA ALA A 66 -8.96 -1.34 6.31
C ALA A 66 -10.30 -1.93 5.86
N THR A 67 -11.12 -1.19 5.12
CA THR A 67 -12.41 -1.69 4.62
C THR A 67 -12.21 -2.85 3.65
N MET A 68 -11.22 -2.77 2.77
CA MET A 68 -10.97 -3.82 1.77
C MET A 68 -10.59 -5.17 2.41
N GLY A 69 -9.89 -5.16 3.54
CA GLY A 69 -9.42 -6.36 4.24
C GLY A 69 -10.30 -6.87 5.37
N SER A 70 -11.40 -6.18 5.72
CA SER A 70 -12.13 -6.42 6.99
C SER A 70 -13.54 -6.99 6.86
N GLY A 71 -14.01 -7.23 5.63
CA GLY A 71 -15.33 -7.82 5.35
C GLY A 71 -16.54 -6.91 5.62
N ALA A 72 -16.33 -5.69 6.13
CA ALA A 72 -17.35 -4.67 6.30
C ALA A 72 -16.73 -3.27 6.23
N ARG A 73 -17.56 -2.22 6.24
CA ARG A 73 -17.08 -0.82 6.24
C ARG A 73 -16.32 -0.53 7.51
N ALA A 74 -15.05 -0.16 7.38
CA ALA A 74 -14.19 0.19 8.50
C ALA A 74 -14.13 1.71 8.72
N VAL A 75 -13.62 2.08 9.90
CA VAL A 75 -13.17 3.42 10.25
C VAL A 75 -11.64 3.44 10.15
N GLY A 76 -11.09 4.47 9.51
CA GLY A 76 -9.65 4.75 9.55
C GLY A 76 -9.32 5.86 10.55
N LEU A 77 -8.04 6.06 10.80
CA LEU A 77 -7.56 7.28 11.46
C LEU A 77 -7.81 8.51 10.58
N LYS A 78 -7.76 9.70 11.20
CA LYS A 78 -7.93 10.94 10.44
C LYS A 78 -6.78 11.12 9.43
N PRO A 79 -7.00 11.84 8.32
CA PRO A 79 -5.95 12.03 7.31
C PRO A 79 -4.67 12.71 7.82
N ASP A 80 -4.76 13.49 8.89
CA ASP A 80 -3.66 14.19 9.56
C ASP A 80 -3.02 13.39 10.71
N GLU A 81 -3.56 12.21 11.04
CA GLU A 81 -3.03 11.31 12.07
C GLU A 81 -2.16 10.21 11.41
N PRO A 82 -0.88 10.09 11.77
CA PRO A 82 0.00 9.11 11.16
C PRO A 82 -0.42 7.68 11.53
N LEU A 83 -0.54 6.81 10.54
CA LEU A 83 -0.69 5.38 10.75
C LEU A 83 0.70 4.75 10.85
N GLU A 84 1.16 4.45 12.07
CA GLU A 84 2.49 3.91 12.30
C GLU A 84 2.55 2.44 11.88
N ILE A 85 3.31 2.18 10.82
CA ILE A 85 3.50 0.86 10.21
C ILE A 85 4.97 0.73 9.84
N ALA A 86 5.63 -0.35 10.27
CA ALA A 86 7.08 -0.46 10.12
C ALA A 86 7.57 -1.90 10.03
N GLU A 87 8.80 -2.07 9.52
CA GLU A 87 9.55 -3.33 9.70
C GLU A 87 9.94 -3.45 11.18
N PRO A 88 9.92 -4.64 11.81
CA PRO A 88 10.19 -4.78 13.25
C PRO A 88 11.54 -4.19 13.71
N GLN A 89 12.55 -4.15 12.83
CA GLN A 89 13.88 -3.61 13.12
C GLN A 89 14.02 -2.11 12.82
N GLU A 90 13.00 -1.48 12.25
CA GLU A 90 13.06 -0.08 11.85
C GLU A 90 13.12 0.84 13.07
N LEU A 91 14.05 1.80 13.05
CA LEU A 91 14.16 2.81 14.09
C LEU A 91 13.19 3.96 13.80
N LEU A 92 12.20 4.14 14.67
CA LEU A 92 11.21 5.22 14.61
C LEU A 92 11.51 6.28 15.68
N PRO A 93 10.89 7.47 15.64
CA PRO A 93 11.04 8.48 16.69
C PRO A 93 10.71 7.94 18.10
N GLY A 94 9.79 6.97 18.20
CA GLY A 94 9.41 6.30 19.46
C GLY A 94 10.29 5.11 19.88
N GLY A 95 11.33 4.77 19.11
CA GLY A 95 12.19 3.61 19.36
C GLY A 95 12.13 2.57 18.24
N VAL A 96 12.73 1.40 18.46
CA VAL A 96 12.67 0.29 17.51
C VAL A 96 11.23 -0.21 17.40
N ALA A 97 10.72 -0.34 16.18
CA ALA A 97 9.31 -0.65 15.92
C ALA A 97 8.84 -1.93 16.62
N GLY A 98 9.66 -2.97 16.66
CA GLY A 98 9.35 -4.22 17.36
C GLY A 98 9.17 -4.05 18.88
N ASP A 99 9.96 -3.17 19.51
CA ASP A 99 9.81 -2.85 20.94
C ASP A 99 8.52 -2.08 21.19
N VAL A 100 8.22 -1.09 20.33
CA VAL A 100 6.96 -0.33 20.39
C VAL A 100 5.75 -1.26 20.17
N TYR A 101 5.86 -2.20 19.24
CA TYR A 101 4.84 -3.21 19.01
C TYR A 101 4.60 -4.03 20.28
N LYS A 102 5.66 -4.54 20.91
CA LYS A 102 5.56 -5.31 22.16
C LYS A 102 4.92 -4.51 23.30
N GLN A 103 5.30 -3.23 23.43
CA GLN A 103 4.73 -2.34 24.44
C GLN A 103 3.22 -2.14 24.25
N ARG A 104 2.76 -2.01 23.01
CA ARG A 104 1.35 -1.71 22.69
C ARG A 104 0.46 -2.95 22.59
N MET A 105 1.01 -4.06 22.09
CA MET A 105 0.28 -5.30 21.83
C MET A 105 0.42 -6.34 22.94
N GLY A 106 1.44 -6.21 23.81
CA GLY A 106 1.70 -7.14 24.91
C GLY A 106 2.24 -8.51 24.47
N VAL A 107 2.62 -8.66 23.19
CA VAL A 107 3.18 -9.89 22.60
C VAL A 107 4.46 -9.57 21.85
N ASP A 108 5.34 -10.55 21.70
CA ASP A 108 6.59 -10.34 20.95
C ASP A 108 6.31 -10.06 19.46
N PRO A 109 7.08 -9.14 18.85
CA PRO A 109 6.96 -8.88 17.41
C PRO A 109 7.45 -10.08 16.60
N PRO A 110 7.00 -10.21 15.34
CA PRO A 110 7.62 -11.16 14.42
C PRO A 110 9.10 -10.78 14.18
N ALA A 111 9.92 -11.78 13.82
CA ALA A 111 11.33 -11.54 13.50
C ALA A 111 11.54 -10.82 12.16
N GLU A 112 10.55 -10.84 11.27
CA GLU A 112 10.57 -10.19 9.96
C GLU A 112 9.15 -9.74 9.60
N GLY A 113 8.99 -9.05 8.47
CA GLY A 113 7.69 -8.65 7.96
C GLY A 113 7.36 -7.20 8.26
N VAL A 114 6.09 -6.93 8.53
CA VAL A 114 5.59 -5.58 8.86
C VAL A 114 4.64 -5.66 10.05
N VAL A 115 4.74 -4.68 10.95
CA VAL A 115 3.84 -4.52 12.10
C VAL A 115 3.06 -3.20 12.00
N ILE A 116 1.77 -3.25 12.34
CA ILE A 116 0.90 -2.07 12.46
C ILE A 116 0.87 -1.63 13.93
N LEU A 117 1.71 -0.66 14.29
CA LEU A 117 1.84 -0.16 15.67
C LEU A 117 0.59 0.61 16.14
N SER A 118 -0.15 1.19 15.20
CA SER A 118 -1.42 1.88 15.45
C SER A 118 -2.64 0.95 15.50
N LEU A 119 -2.47 -0.38 15.46
CA LEU A 119 -3.61 -1.31 15.48
C LEU A 119 -4.53 -1.14 16.71
N PRO A 120 -4.04 -0.97 17.96
CA PRO A 120 -4.91 -0.75 19.11
C PRO A 120 -5.82 0.47 18.97
N GLU A 121 -5.28 1.57 18.41
CA GLU A 121 -6.06 2.77 18.13
C GLU A 121 -7.12 2.51 17.05
N MET A 122 -6.74 1.84 15.96
CA MET A 122 -7.66 1.43 14.89
C MET A 122 -8.80 0.55 15.40
N LEU A 123 -8.52 -0.39 16.31
CA LEU A 123 -9.54 -1.22 16.95
C LEU A 123 -10.49 -0.37 17.79
N GLU A 124 -9.95 0.56 18.59
CA GLU A 124 -10.77 1.39 19.47
C GLU A 124 -11.68 2.35 18.68
N VAL A 125 -11.20 2.95 17.59
CA VAL A 125 -12.04 3.83 16.76
C VAL A 125 -13.16 3.06 16.04
N ASN A 126 -12.88 1.84 15.58
CA ASN A 126 -13.91 0.98 14.98
C ASN A 126 -14.95 0.56 16.02
N ARG A 127 -14.52 0.20 17.23
CA ARG A 127 -15.40 -0.14 18.36
C ARG A 127 -16.31 1.03 18.74
N LYS A 128 -15.75 2.24 18.91
CA LYS A 128 -16.52 3.46 19.26
C LYS A 128 -17.57 3.81 18.21
N ARG A 129 -17.32 3.50 16.94
CA ARG A 129 -18.23 3.74 15.83
C ARG A 129 -19.17 2.57 15.55
N GLN A 130 -19.17 1.53 16.40
CA GLN A 130 -19.99 0.32 16.26
C GLN A 130 -19.83 -0.33 14.88
N SER A 131 -18.59 -0.32 14.37
CA SER A 131 -18.25 -0.95 13.11
C SER A 131 -18.29 -2.47 13.26
N ASN A 132 -18.88 -3.15 12.27
CA ASN A 132 -18.81 -4.62 12.16
C ASN A 132 -17.54 -5.09 11.43
N ALA A 133 -16.64 -4.17 11.07
CA ALA A 133 -15.38 -4.50 10.43
C ALA A 133 -14.49 -5.33 11.36
N ARG A 134 -14.01 -6.47 10.86
CA ARG A 134 -13.00 -7.29 11.53
C ARG A 134 -11.64 -6.94 10.96
N LEU A 135 -10.93 -6.00 11.59
CA LEU A 135 -9.61 -5.59 11.11
C LEU A 135 -8.67 -6.80 11.00
N GLY A 136 -7.96 -6.90 9.87
CA GLY A 136 -7.05 -8.01 9.58
C GLY A 136 -7.73 -9.33 9.19
N LEU A 137 -9.05 -9.34 8.93
CA LEU A 137 -9.79 -10.56 8.59
C LEU A 137 -9.17 -11.31 7.40
N LEU A 138 -8.86 -10.62 6.30
CA LEU A 138 -8.29 -11.27 5.12
C LEU A 138 -6.96 -11.96 5.43
N GLY A 139 -6.03 -11.25 6.08
CA GLY A 139 -4.73 -11.82 6.45
C GLY A 139 -4.86 -12.97 7.45
N GLU A 140 -5.77 -12.87 8.41
CA GLU A 140 -6.05 -13.91 9.40
C GLU A 140 -6.57 -15.19 8.75
N GLU A 141 -7.54 -15.10 7.84
CA GLU A 141 -8.09 -16.29 7.17
C GLU A 141 -7.07 -16.93 6.21
N LEU A 142 -6.22 -16.13 5.56
CA LEU A 142 -5.09 -16.66 4.78
C LEU A 142 -4.09 -17.40 5.67
N ARG A 143 -3.72 -16.82 6.82
CA ARG A 143 -2.81 -17.44 7.79
C ARG A 143 -3.36 -18.77 8.30
N LYS A 144 -4.66 -18.83 8.65
CA LYS A 144 -5.34 -20.08 9.07
C LYS A 144 -5.32 -21.16 7.99
N ALA A 145 -5.35 -20.76 6.71
CA ALA A 145 -5.20 -21.67 5.58
C ALA A 145 -3.74 -22.07 5.30
N GLY A 146 -2.78 -21.67 6.14
CA GLY A 146 -1.35 -21.94 5.96
C GLY A 146 -0.70 -21.08 4.86
N LEU A 147 -1.36 -20.01 4.43
CA LEU A 147 -0.87 -19.08 3.42
C LEU A 147 -0.24 -17.85 4.09
N ARG A 148 0.80 -17.29 3.46
CA ARG A 148 1.50 -16.10 3.95
C ARG A 148 1.10 -14.86 3.17
N THR A 149 1.16 -13.69 3.82
CA THR A 149 0.94 -12.38 3.17
C THR A 149 2.23 -11.56 3.09
N ALA A 150 2.29 -10.64 2.12
CA ALA A 150 3.43 -9.75 1.95
C ALA A 150 3.01 -8.31 1.63
N LEU A 151 3.83 -7.35 2.07
CA LEU A 151 3.74 -5.94 1.69
C LEU A 151 5.11 -5.41 1.25
N VAL A 152 5.17 -4.82 0.05
CA VAL A 152 6.41 -4.27 -0.51
C VAL A 152 6.16 -2.87 -1.05
N GLY A 153 7.08 -1.95 -0.78
CA GLY A 153 6.93 -0.54 -1.17
C GLY A 153 6.18 0.26 -0.11
N ASN A 154 6.15 1.57 -0.32
CA ASN A 154 5.40 2.50 0.48
C ASN A 154 5.18 3.80 -0.32
N ALA A 155 4.45 4.72 0.29
CA ALA A 155 4.18 6.04 -0.24
C ALA A 155 4.63 7.17 0.71
N ASP A 156 5.57 6.89 1.63
CA ASP A 156 6.01 7.85 2.67
C ASP A 156 6.41 9.18 2.06
N THR A 157 6.06 10.26 2.75
CA THR A 157 6.50 11.64 2.47
C THR A 157 7.49 12.07 3.55
N PRO A 158 8.20 13.21 3.39
CA PRO A 158 9.05 13.73 4.46
C PRO A 158 8.29 14.02 5.77
N GLU A 159 6.98 14.25 5.69
CA GLU A 159 6.15 14.67 6.82
C GLU A 159 5.41 13.49 7.47
N MET A 160 5.05 12.46 6.70
CA MET A 160 4.17 11.40 7.17
C MET A 160 4.48 10.04 6.55
N MET A 161 4.35 8.99 7.37
CA MET A 161 4.35 7.61 6.89
C MET A 161 3.06 7.31 6.15
N HIS A 162 3.20 6.67 5.00
CA HIS A 162 2.09 6.22 4.18
C HIS A 162 2.34 4.79 3.71
N ARG A 163 1.95 3.86 4.57
CA ARG A 163 2.10 2.41 4.41
C ARG A 163 0.76 1.69 4.64
N GLU A 164 -0.33 2.43 4.49
CA GLU A 164 -1.71 1.97 4.75
C GLU A 164 -2.12 0.70 3.99
N PRO A 165 -1.56 0.33 2.82
CA PRO A 165 -1.82 -0.97 2.20
C PRO A 165 -1.53 -2.17 3.11
N ALA A 166 -0.75 -2.03 4.19
CA ALA A 166 -0.59 -3.08 5.19
C ALA A 166 -1.93 -3.52 5.79
N LEU A 167 -2.90 -2.63 5.94
CA LEU A 167 -4.22 -2.94 6.49
C LEU A 167 -5.01 -3.94 5.63
N LEU A 168 -4.64 -4.11 4.36
CA LEU A 168 -5.21 -5.14 3.48
C LEU A 168 -4.56 -6.51 3.71
N ALA A 169 -3.26 -6.55 4.00
CA ALA A 169 -2.46 -7.78 4.06
C ALA A 169 -2.27 -8.33 5.48
N ALA A 170 -2.37 -7.47 6.50
CA ALA A 170 -2.12 -7.84 7.87
C ALA A 170 -3.20 -8.77 8.42
N ASP A 171 -2.81 -9.62 9.36
CA ASP A 171 -3.73 -10.42 10.16
C ASP A 171 -4.38 -9.61 11.29
N SER A 172 -5.15 -10.30 12.14
CA SER A 172 -5.88 -9.69 13.25
C SER A 172 -4.98 -9.12 14.36
N MET A 173 -3.69 -9.47 14.35
CA MET A 173 -2.65 -8.92 15.24
C MET A 173 -1.85 -7.80 14.58
N GLY A 174 -2.19 -7.42 13.34
CA GLY A 174 -1.53 -6.34 12.63
C GLY A 174 -0.18 -6.74 12.07
N VAL A 175 0.01 -8.04 11.79
CA VAL A 175 1.25 -8.60 11.26
C VAL A 175 1.09 -8.99 9.80
N VAL A 176 2.05 -8.56 8.96
CA VAL A 176 2.27 -9.05 7.60
C VAL A 176 3.51 -9.93 7.61
N ASP A 177 3.45 -11.16 7.07
CA ASP A 177 4.51 -12.17 7.25
C ASP A 177 5.83 -11.86 6.54
N VAL A 178 5.78 -11.09 5.46
CA VAL A 178 6.94 -10.72 4.65
C VAL A 178 6.81 -9.26 4.30
N GLY A 179 7.89 -8.48 4.39
CA GLY A 179 7.79 -7.10 3.96
C GLY A 179 9.10 -6.39 3.73
N LYS A 180 8.98 -5.36 2.90
CA LYS A 180 10.01 -4.37 2.64
C LYS A 180 9.34 -3.02 2.45
N VAL A 181 9.28 -2.24 3.52
CA VAL A 181 8.56 -0.96 3.59
C VAL A 181 9.41 0.17 4.16
N GLY A 182 10.63 -0.12 4.63
CA GLY A 182 11.54 0.89 5.15
C GLY A 182 11.98 1.90 4.10
N VAL A 183 12.55 3.02 4.57
CA VAL A 183 13.01 4.15 3.73
C VAL A 183 14.08 3.77 2.71
N ASP A 184 14.77 2.64 2.90
CA ASP A 184 15.76 2.14 1.97
C ASP A 184 15.16 1.56 0.68
N ILE A 185 13.84 1.47 0.56
CA ILE A 185 13.18 1.18 -0.73
C ILE A 185 13.21 2.38 -1.70
N PHE A 186 13.52 3.57 -1.21
CA PHE A 186 13.59 4.79 -2.00
C PHE A 186 14.92 5.00 -2.72
N SER A 187 14.89 5.94 -3.66
CA SER A 187 16.06 6.53 -4.32
C SER A 187 15.92 8.04 -4.33
N PHE A 188 16.94 8.73 -3.81
CA PHE A 188 16.98 10.19 -3.84
C PHE A 188 16.93 10.71 -5.28
N SER A 189 16.13 11.75 -5.51
CA SER A 189 16.00 12.38 -6.83
C SER A 189 15.60 13.84 -6.70
N ARG A 190 16.49 14.75 -7.13
CA ARG A 190 16.22 16.20 -7.15
C ARG A 190 14.99 16.60 -7.98
N GLU A 191 14.54 15.73 -8.87
CA GLU A 191 13.42 15.97 -9.78
C GLU A 191 12.17 15.16 -9.42
N GLY A 192 12.24 14.36 -8.35
CA GLY A 192 11.11 13.58 -7.87
C GLY A 192 10.23 14.37 -6.91
N PRO A 193 8.97 13.96 -6.73
CA PRO A 193 8.14 14.54 -5.73
C PRO A 193 8.78 14.42 -4.34
N PHE A 194 8.79 15.50 -3.58
CA PHE A 194 9.48 15.59 -2.28
C PHE A 194 10.97 15.20 -2.33
N GLY A 195 11.60 15.30 -3.50
CA GLY A 195 13.01 14.93 -3.68
C GLY A 195 13.26 13.42 -3.75
N VAL A 196 12.23 12.59 -3.95
CA VAL A 196 12.36 11.13 -3.92
C VAL A 196 11.54 10.42 -5.00
N TRP A 197 12.01 9.23 -5.37
CA TRP A 197 11.26 8.21 -6.10
C TRP A 197 11.44 6.86 -5.42
N LEU A 198 10.55 5.89 -5.67
CA LEU A 198 10.84 4.48 -5.39
C LEU A 198 12.06 4.03 -6.21
N GLY A 199 12.97 3.29 -5.59
CA GLY A 199 14.00 2.57 -6.34
C GLY A 199 13.34 1.40 -7.07
N LEU A 200 13.15 1.50 -8.40
CA LEU A 200 12.39 0.48 -9.13
C LEU A 200 13.06 -0.90 -9.07
N GLU A 201 14.39 -0.94 -9.07
CA GLU A 201 15.19 -2.15 -8.94
C GLU A 201 14.99 -2.78 -7.55
N ARG A 202 15.08 -1.98 -6.48
CA ARG A 202 14.81 -2.43 -5.10
C ARG A 202 13.38 -2.93 -4.92
N LEU A 203 12.41 -2.22 -5.51
CA LEU A 203 11.01 -2.63 -5.50
C LEU A 203 10.81 -3.98 -6.21
N ARG A 204 11.49 -4.20 -7.34
CA ARG A 204 11.46 -5.48 -8.07
C ARG A 204 12.04 -6.61 -7.25
N GLU A 205 13.25 -6.44 -6.71
CA GLU A 205 13.94 -7.45 -5.90
C GLU A 205 13.11 -7.85 -4.66
N ALA A 206 12.54 -6.86 -3.96
CA ALA A 206 11.66 -7.11 -2.83
C ALA A 206 10.35 -7.79 -3.25
N THR A 207 9.80 -7.43 -4.42
CA THR A 207 8.60 -8.08 -4.97
C THR A 207 8.89 -9.54 -5.35
N GLU A 208 10.05 -9.86 -5.91
CA GLU A 208 10.43 -11.25 -6.21
C GLU A 208 10.55 -12.08 -4.93
N THR A 209 11.22 -11.53 -3.92
CA THR A 209 11.30 -12.17 -2.59
C THR A 209 9.90 -12.43 -2.01
N ALA A 210 8.99 -11.46 -2.12
CA ALA A 210 7.61 -11.62 -1.68
C ALA A 210 6.86 -12.70 -2.47
N LEU A 211 7.01 -12.76 -3.80
CA LEU A 211 6.39 -13.77 -4.67
C LEU A 211 6.86 -15.20 -4.37
N GLU A 212 8.07 -15.37 -3.84
CA GLU A 212 8.59 -16.66 -3.42
C GLU A 212 8.01 -17.13 -2.08
N ARG A 213 7.67 -16.19 -1.21
CA ARG A 213 7.41 -16.45 0.21
C ARG A 213 5.95 -16.23 0.64
N ALA A 214 5.12 -15.61 -0.19
CA ALA A 214 3.74 -15.27 0.13
C ALA A 214 2.76 -15.63 -1.00
N SER A 215 1.51 -15.88 -0.60
CA SER A 215 0.40 -16.18 -1.50
C SER A 215 -0.40 -14.92 -1.85
N LEU A 216 -0.48 -13.96 -0.94
CA LEU A 216 -0.99 -12.61 -1.21
C LEU A 216 0.18 -11.62 -1.15
N VAL A 217 0.47 -10.95 -2.25
CA VAL A 217 1.53 -9.94 -2.31
C VAL A 217 0.91 -8.57 -2.61
N VAL A 218 0.96 -7.66 -1.66
CA VAL A 218 0.55 -6.27 -1.85
C VAL A 218 1.78 -5.44 -2.18
N VAL A 219 1.73 -4.69 -3.29
CA VAL A 219 2.81 -3.79 -3.72
C VAL A 219 2.29 -2.37 -3.70
N ASP A 220 2.88 -1.50 -2.89
CA ASP A 220 2.57 -0.06 -2.87
C ASP A 220 3.50 0.69 -3.83
N PHE A 221 2.96 1.13 -4.97
CA PHE A 221 3.64 1.97 -5.95
C PHE A 221 3.45 3.47 -5.63
N GLY A 222 3.85 3.86 -4.43
CA GLY A 222 3.61 5.19 -3.85
C GLY A 222 4.14 6.40 -4.62
N ASP A 223 4.85 6.23 -5.73
CA ASP A 223 5.26 7.33 -6.63
C ASP A 223 4.06 8.13 -7.15
N THR A 224 2.93 7.45 -7.41
CA THR A 224 1.69 8.09 -7.89
C THR A 224 1.01 8.90 -6.80
N PHE A 225 0.99 8.38 -5.58
CA PHE A 225 0.51 9.09 -4.40
C PHE A 225 1.36 10.32 -4.12
N ARG A 226 2.69 10.19 -4.04
CA ARG A 226 3.58 11.33 -3.77
C ARG A 226 3.47 12.44 -4.82
N ALA A 227 3.28 12.08 -6.08
CA ALA A 227 3.06 13.06 -7.15
C ALA A 227 1.74 13.82 -6.97
N GLU A 228 0.69 13.13 -6.53
CA GLU A 228 -0.60 13.75 -6.21
C GLU A 228 -0.51 14.62 -4.96
N GLU A 229 0.15 14.14 -3.91
CA GLU A 229 0.23 14.84 -2.63
C GLU A 229 1.00 16.15 -2.76
N GLN A 230 2.13 16.17 -3.48
CA GLN A 230 2.86 17.40 -3.75
C GLN A 230 2.10 18.35 -4.70
N ALA A 231 1.11 17.90 -5.45
CA ALA A 231 0.40 18.76 -6.39
C ALA A 231 -0.23 19.98 -5.69
N HIS A 232 -0.61 19.86 -4.41
CA HIS A 232 -1.16 20.95 -3.60
C HIS A 232 -0.16 22.10 -3.34
N SER A 233 1.15 21.83 -3.45
CA SER A 233 2.23 22.80 -3.18
C SER A 233 3.14 23.04 -4.39
N ALA A 234 2.71 22.60 -5.58
CA ALA A 234 3.46 22.76 -6.83
C ALA A 234 2.68 23.59 -7.85
N LEU A 235 3.40 24.29 -8.73
CA LEU A 235 2.78 24.88 -9.92
C LEU A 235 2.16 23.78 -10.78
N GLU A 236 1.00 24.05 -11.38
CA GLU A 236 0.22 23.08 -12.15
C GLU A 236 1.05 22.34 -13.22
N ARG A 237 1.92 23.07 -13.93
CA ARG A 237 2.84 22.47 -14.92
C ARG A 237 3.79 21.45 -14.29
N VAL A 238 4.30 21.72 -13.08
CA VAL A 238 5.21 20.83 -12.35
C VAL A 238 4.43 19.63 -11.81
N ALA A 239 3.25 19.84 -11.23
CA ALA A 239 2.37 18.77 -10.77
C ALA A 239 2.01 17.80 -11.91
N ARG A 240 1.62 18.33 -13.08
CA ARG A 240 1.36 17.52 -14.29
C ARG A 240 2.57 16.71 -14.74
N GLU A 241 3.78 17.28 -14.66
CA GLU A 241 5.00 16.57 -15.03
C GLU A 241 5.34 15.46 -14.04
N HIS A 242 5.25 15.73 -12.73
CA HIS A 242 5.41 14.71 -11.69
C HIS A 242 4.43 13.55 -11.88
N LYS A 243 3.15 13.85 -12.13
CA LYS A 243 2.11 12.85 -12.39
C LYS A 243 2.44 12.01 -13.62
N ARG A 244 2.80 12.64 -14.74
CA ARG A 244 3.18 11.97 -15.99
C ARG A 244 4.37 11.03 -15.78
N ARG A 245 5.40 11.48 -15.05
CA ARG A 245 6.59 10.67 -14.74
C ARG A 245 6.25 9.51 -13.81
N ALA A 246 5.46 9.74 -12.76
CA ALA A 246 5.00 8.69 -11.85
C ALA A 246 4.22 7.59 -12.59
N LEU A 247 3.29 7.97 -13.46
CA LEU A 247 2.53 7.04 -14.31
C LEU A 247 3.45 6.27 -15.27
N GLY A 248 4.41 6.93 -15.91
CA GLY A 248 5.39 6.27 -16.77
C GLY A 248 6.25 5.25 -16.03
N ARG A 249 6.60 5.53 -14.77
CA ARG A 249 7.33 4.61 -13.89
C ARG A 249 6.45 3.45 -13.44
N CYS A 250 5.19 3.71 -13.07
CA CYS A 250 4.20 2.68 -12.74
C CYS A 250 4.01 1.70 -13.90
N ALA A 251 3.89 2.23 -15.13
CA ALA A 251 3.77 1.45 -16.34
C ALA A 251 4.99 0.55 -16.60
N LYS A 252 6.21 1.03 -16.32
CA LYS A 252 7.44 0.22 -16.40
C LYS A 252 7.46 -0.90 -15.37
N PHE A 253 6.99 -0.64 -14.15
CA PHE A 253 6.88 -1.65 -13.11
C PHE A 253 5.81 -2.70 -13.44
N LEU A 254 4.61 -2.27 -13.83
CA LEU A 254 3.51 -3.15 -14.24
C LEU A 254 3.94 -4.09 -15.38
N ARG A 255 4.59 -3.57 -16.43
CA ARG A 255 5.10 -4.40 -17.53
C ARG A 255 6.14 -5.42 -17.07
N TRP A 256 6.99 -5.06 -16.11
CA TRP A 256 7.93 -6.01 -15.53
C TRP A 256 7.18 -7.09 -14.75
N LEU A 257 6.21 -6.70 -13.91
CA LEU A 257 5.41 -7.61 -13.10
C LEU A 257 4.63 -8.60 -13.98
N GLU A 258 3.98 -8.13 -15.05
CA GLU A 258 3.30 -9.01 -16.02
C GLU A 258 4.25 -10.06 -16.60
N ARG A 259 5.49 -9.69 -16.98
CA ARG A 259 6.47 -10.65 -17.51
C ARG A 259 7.00 -11.63 -16.46
N ARG A 260 6.93 -11.27 -15.18
CA ARG A 260 7.42 -12.11 -14.09
C ARG A 260 6.40 -13.17 -13.66
N LEU A 261 5.10 -12.86 -13.85
CA LEU A 261 3.99 -13.73 -13.46
C LEU A 261 3.48 -14.65 -14.57
N ASN A 262 3.77 -14.32 -15.83
CA ASN A 262 3.60 -15.21 -16.99
C ASN A 262 4.81 -16.15 -17.14
#